data_AF-H2ZWE6-F1
#
_entry.id   AF-H2ZWE6-F1
#
_cell.length_a   1.000
_cell.length_b   1.000
_cell.length_c   1.000
_cell.angle_alpha   90.00
_cell.angle_beta   90.00
_cell.angle_gamma   90.00
#
_symmetry.space_group_name_H-M   'P 1'
#
loop_
_entity.id
_entity.type
_entity.pdbx_description
1 polymer ?
#
loop_
_entity_poly.entity_id
_entity_poly.type
_entity_poly.pdbx_seq_one_letter_code
_entity_poly.pdbx_strand_id
1 'polypeptide(L)'
;RLSPSILQGFSCKAVNSLNISESTKLIKTFKGKDIDLKVTQLSCMAKLAAPTGIPAESELVSYPPDVLLAMDTSKLNSSNCRSFFKIAGKGAFKVFGENSAKSMKLLKDAIKCLGITNSISKGDLAILNNLVCGLNGNIIENSDPSIVDLLKTCKLTSDQKSSVIKLLKSGNTTFGDTSEWTVITLKSLGILPLYFGNDIWSNIKQDTTIAFLKYVLENLEADGITMETKATFLSNFLPSNSTLATGHECFSTGCTVGKITRSTILKSEFPVHYDFNQFDLCLDNDVLLANLAALANKPLPESYLQIIKTKLDQEYPSGTVPEDHLKLLRSIARNYSVFEIRNWNITSVDTLASLMNSKDLKWEDSPASTIITKYLKFGGKLDAVTLKTIGGQYLCTLNESQINTITSASVRDTGVLVISTCLQSKKNKIYLLSKNAFEDKSNDTTVYYNLIRTYLSGAPVSDLKALAVKNINMDIETFMSLNPTEILKLTVHDVKGMLGRNLVDLKEHETDSTVSEWINSQSQSALDTLGI
;
A
#
# COMPACT_ATOMS: atom_id res chain seq x y z
N ARG A 1 6.12 29.82 -18.33
CA ARG A 1 6.17 28.33 -18.40
C ARG A 1 6.73 27.84 -17.07
N LEU A 2 5.91 27.20 -16.23
CA LEU A 2 6.38 26.61 -14.97
C LEU A 2 6.91 25.19 -15.25
N SER A 3 8.05 24.82 -14.68
CA SER A 3 8.66 23.51 -14.91
C SER A 3 7.84 22.40 -14.20
N PRO A 4 7.80 21.18 -14.74
CA PRO A 4 7.15 20.03 -14.11
C PRO A 4 7.65 19.74 -12.69
N SER A 5 8.91 20.06 -12.39
CA SER A 5 9.52 19.89 -11.06
C SER A 5 9.00 20.87 -10.01
N ILE A 6 8.43 22.01 -10.41
CA ILE A 6 7.77 22.97 -9.50
C ILE A 6 6.34 22.50 -9.13
N LEU A 7 5.76 21.58 -9.91
CA LEU A 7 4.38 21.10 -9.73
C LEU A 7 4.28 19.84 -8.84
N GLN A 8 5.40 19.16 -8.56
CA GLN A 8 5.45 18.15 -7.50
C GLN A 8 5.42 18.86 -6.14
N GLY A 9 4.24 18.85 -5.50
CA GLY A 9 4.08 19.39 -4.14
C GLY A 9 3.35 20.73 -4.04
N PHE A 10 2.50 21.09 -5.00
CA PHE A 10 1.59 22.23 -4.79
C PHE A 10 0.75 21.99 -3.51
N SER A 11 0.73 22.97 -2.62
CA SER A 11 -0.20 22.97 -1.49
C SER A 11 -1.52 23.59 -1.94
N CYS A 12 -2.65 23.09 -1.45
CA CYS A 12 -3.97 23.67 -1.78
C CYS A 12 -3.97 25.20 -1.56
N LYS A 13 -3.27 25.68 -0.53
CA LYS A 13 -3.07 27.12 -0.25
C LYS A 13 -2.41 27.91 -1.40
N ALA A 14 -1.45 27.35 -2.13
CA ALA A 14 -0.77 28.03 -3.23
C ALA A 14 -1.70 28.28 -4.42
N VAL A 15 -2.47 27.26 -4.84
CA VAL A 15 -3.45 27.41 -5.92
C VAL A 15 -4.65 28.25 -5.45
N ASN A 16 -4.98 28.19 -4.16
CA ASN A 16 -6.04 29.00 -3.55
C ASN A 16 -5.77 30.52 -3.52
N SER A 17 -4.53 30.96 -3.75
CA SER A 17 -4.18 32.38 -3.89
C SER A 17 -4.53 32.97 -5.25
N LEU A 18 -4.77 32.11 -6.25
CA LEU A 18 -5.18 32.49 -7.59
C LEU A 18 -6.69 32.71 -7.65
N ASN A 19 -7.15 33.53 -8.59
CA ASN A 19 -8.58 33.63 -8.85
C ASN A 19 -9.11 32.34 -9.51
N ILE A 20 -10.44 32.15 -9.52
CA ILE A 20 -11.07 30.92 -10.03
C ILE A 20 -10.65 30.65 -11.49
N SER A 21 -10.63 31.67 -12.34
CA SER A 21 -10.29 31.52 -13.77
C SER A 21 -8.85 31.03 -13.97
N GLU A 22 -7.90 31.63 -13.25
CA GLU A 22 -6.49 31.23 -13.27
C GLU A 22 -6.29 29.81 -12.73
N SER A 23 -6.97 29.48 -11.62
CA SER A 23 -6.96 28.15 -11.03
C SER A 23 -7.50 27.09 -12.00
N THR A 24 -8.64 27.35 -12.62
CA THR A 24 -9.25 26.47 -13.62
C THR A 24 -8.32 26.27 -14.81
N LYS A 25 -7.71 27.35 -15.33
CA LYS A 25 -6.76 27.27 -16.44
C LYS A 25 -5.54 26.42 -16.06
N LEU A 26 -5.01 26.62 -14.86
CA LEU A 26 -3.89 25.84 -14.33
C LEU A 26 -4.27 24.35 -14.22
N ILE A 27 -5.41 24.02 -13.63
CA ILE A 27 -5.93 22.65 -13.49
C ILE A 27 -6.04 21.96 -14.86
N LYS A 28 -6.61 22.66 -15.86
CA LYS A 28 -6.73 22.13 -17.23
C LYS A 28 -5.35 21.84 -17.87
N THR A 29 -4.29 22.55 -17.48
CA THR A 29 -2.92 22.24 -17.98
C THR A 29 -2.31 20.93 -17.44
N PHE A 30 -2.92 20.31 -16.44
CA PHE A 30 -2.51 19.00 -15.94
C PHE A 30 -3.05 17.84 -16.79
N LYS A 31 -3.99 18.10 -17.71
CA LYS A 31 -4.55 17.05 -18.56
C LYS A 31 -3.45 16.37 -19.39
N GLY A 32 -3.42 15.04 -19.34
CA GLY A 32 -2.47 14.23 -20.09
C GLY A 32 -1.03 14.27 -19.57
N LYS A 33 -0.80 14.84 -18.38
CA LYS A 33 0.48 14.77 -17.68
C LYS A 33 0.43 13.67 -16.63
N ASP A 34 1.48 12.88 -16.57
CA ASP A 34 1.66 11.83 -15.56
C ASP A 34 2.16 12.46 -14.26
N ILE A 35 1.24 12.76 -13.35
CA ILE A 35 1.51 13.48 -12.10
C ILE A 35 0.76 12.76 -10.97
N ASP A 36 1.52 12.24 -10.02
CA ASP A 36 0.99 11.64 -8.79
C ASP A 36 0.44 12.72 -7.85
N LEU A 37 -0.87 12.96 -7.93
CA LEU A 37 -1.59 13.86 -7.04
C LEU A 37 -2.12 13.10 -5.83
N LYS A 38 -1.92 13.67 -4.64
CA LYS A 38 -2.51 13.14 -3.40
C LYS A 38 -4.01 13.43 -3.35
N VAL A 39 -4.77 12.64 -2.58
CA VAL A 39 -6.21 12.85 -2.35
C VAL A 39 -6.52 14.31 -1.99
N THR A 40 -5.74 14.89 -1.08
CA THR A 40 -5.91 16.28 -0.65
C THR A 40 -5.73 17.31 -1.77
N GLN A 41 -4.82 17.05 -2.70
CA GLN A 41 -4.60 17.89 -3.88
C GLN A 41 -5.75 17.75 -4.88
N LEU A 42 -6.22 16.52 -5.11
CA LEU A 42 -7.36 16.24 -5.99
C LEU A 42 -8.64 16.89 -5.47
N SER A 43 -8.96 16.71 -4.19
CA SER A 43 -10.13 17.32 -3.55
C SER A 43 -10.09 18.85 -3.65
N CYS A 44 -8.91 19.45 -3.47
CA CYS A 44 -8.72 20.90 -3.65
C CYS A 44 -9.00 21.35 -5.10
N MET A 45 -8.39 20.67 -6.07
CA MET A 45 -8.55 20.98 -7.49
C MET A 45 -10.00 20.80 -7.94
N ALA A 46 -10.68 19.76 -7.45
CA ALA A 46 -12.08 19.50 -7.76
C ALA A 46 -12.98 20.66 -7.30
N LYS A 47 -12.78 21.15 -6.07
CA LYS A 47 -13.51 22.30 -5.51
C LYS A 47 -13.29 23.58 -6.34
N LEU A 48 -12.08 23.80 -6.83
CA LEU A 48 -11.75 24.96 -7.68
C LEU A 48 -12.27 24.82 -9.12
N ALA A 49 -12.31 23.61 -9.66
CA ALA A 49 -12.79 23.33 -11.00
C ALA A 49 -14.33 23.36 -11.11
N ALA A 50 -15.03 23.08 -10.01
CA ALA A 50 -16.49 22.97 -9.96
C ALA A 50 -17.10 23.77 -8.77
N PRO A 51 -16.84 25.09 -8.65
CA PRO A 51 -17.26 25.86 -7.47
C PRO A 51 -18.80 25.97 -7.34
N THR A 52 -19.52 26.00 -8.46
CA THR A 52 -20.99 26.11 -8.50
C THR A 52 -21.69 24.81 -8.88
N GLY A 53 -20.97 23.87 -9.50
CA GLY A 53 -21.50 22.59 -9.95
C GLY A 53 -20.60 21.94 -11.00
N ILE A 54 -21.00 20.76 -11.45
CA ILE A 54 -20.24 19.99 -12.44
C ILE A 54 -20.23 20.76 -13.77
N PRO A 55 -19.05 20.96 -14.40
CA PRO A 55 -18.95 21.67 -15.67
C PRO A 55 -19.79 21.02 -16.78
N ALA A 56 -20.14 21.80 -17.80
CA ALA A 56 -20.80 21.30 -18.99
C ALA A 56 -19.95 20.22 -19.69
N GLU A 57 -20.60 19.31 -20.41
CA GLU A 57 -19.92 18.16 -21.07
C GLU A 57 -18.75 18.59 -21.97
N SER A 58 -18.91 19.68 -22.73
CA SER A 58 -17.87 20.24 -23.59
C SER A 58 -16.61 20.68 -22.83
N GLU A 59 -16.74 20.98 -21.53
CA GLU A 59 -15.62 21.36 -20.67
C GLU A 59 -15.00 20.18 -19.93
N LEU A 60 -15.76 19.13 -19.63
CA LEU A 60 -15.26 17.97 -18.86
C LEU A 60 -14.03 17.34 -19.52
N VAL A 61 -14.02 17.28 -20.85
CA VAL A 61 -12.88 16.75 -21.61
C VAL A 61 -11.60 17.54 -21.38
N SER A 62 -11.65 18.78 -20.90
CA SER A 62 -10.46 19.62 -20.65
C SER A 62 -9.81 19.38 -19.28
N TYR A 63 -10.47 18.66 -18.38
CA TYR A 63 -9.98 18.37 -17.04
C TYR A 63 -9.25 17.02 -16.95
N PRO A 64 -8.29 16.86 -16.02
CA PRO A 64 -7.73 15.56 -15.68
C PRO A 64 -8.82 14.61 -15.10
N PRO A 65 -8.87 13.33 -15.51
CA PRO A 65 -9.84 12.37 -14.98
C PRO A 65 -9.86 12.25 -13.45
N ASP A 66 -8.69 12.27 -12.80
CA ASP A 66 -8.56 12.15 -11.34
C ASP A 66 -9.21 13.31 -10.59
N VAL A 67 -9.13 14.52 -11.16
CA VAL A 67 -9.78 15.70 -10.60
C VAL A 67 -11.29 15.58 -10.72
N LEU A 68 -11.80 15.04 -11.82
CA LEU A 68 -13.22 14.78 -11.99
C LEU A 68 -13.72 13.73 -10.97
N LEU A 69 -12.98 12.65 -10.73
CA LEU A 69 -13.33 11.66 -9.69
C LEU A 69 -13.45 12.28 -8.29
N ALA A 70 -12.63 13.30 -7.98
CA ALA A 70 -12.70 13.99 -6.69
C ALA A 70 -13.91 14.95 -6.56
N MET A 71 -14.62 15.28 -7.65
CA MET A 71 -15.78 16.18 -7.60
C MET A 71 -16.96 15.60 -6.81
N ASP A 72 -17.82 16.47 -6.29
CA ASP A 72 -19.07 16.04 -5.66
C ASP A 72 -20.10 15.65 -6.72
N THR A 73 -20.47 14.38 -6.71
CA THR A 73 -21.42 13.75 -7.63
C THR A 73 -22.89 14.00 -7.28
N SER A 74 -23.18 14.62 -6.12
CA SER A 74 -24.55 14.90 -5.68
C SER A 74 -25.35 15.77 -6.67
N LYS A 75 -24.65 16.57 -7.47
CA LYS A 75 -25.22 17.48 -8.49
C LYS A 75 -25.35 16.84 -9.88
N LEU A 76 -24.99 15.56 -10.04
CA LEU A 76 -25.23 14.84 -11.29
C LEU A 76 -26.73 14.58 -11.49
N ASN A 77 -27.16 14.64 -12.75
CA ASN A 77 -28.50 14.30 -13.17
C ASN A 77 -28.45 13.33 -14.37
N SER A 78 -29.61 12.85 -14.81
CA SER A 78 -29.70 11.85 -15.87
C SER A 78 -29.13 12.32 -17.22
N SER A 79 -29.06 13.63 -17.48
CA SER A 79 -28.58 14.16 -18.76
C SER A 79 -27.06 14.31 -18.83
N ASN A 80 -26.37 14.50 -17.70
CA ASN A 80 -24.92 14.73 -17.68
C ASN A 80 -24.09 13.58 -17.08
N CYS A 81 -24.70 12.64 -16.36
CA CYS A 81 -23.96 11.64 -15.60
C CYS A 81 -23.15 10.67 -16.49
N ARG A 82 -23.70 10.23 -17.64
CA ARG A 82 -22.99 9.28 -18.54
C ARG A 82 -21.72 9.91 -19.10
N SER A 83 -21.83 11.15 -19.58
CA SER A 83 -20.70 11.91 -20.13
C SER A 83 -19.64 12.21 -19.07
N PHE A 84 -20.07 12.48 -17.83
CA PHE A 84 -19.17 12.64 -16.69
C PHE A 84 -18.37 11.37 -16.41
N PHE A 85 -19.05 10.23 -16.16
CA PHE A 85 -18.36 8.99 -15.81
C PHE A 85 -17.50 8.46 -16.95
N LYS A 86 -17.85 8.71 -18.22
CA LYS A 86 -17.04 8.32 -19.38
C LYS A 86 -15.63 8.93 -19.37
N ILE A 87 -15.47 10.09 -18.72
CA ILE A 87 -14.19 10.77 -18.58
C ILE A 87 -13.61 10.49 -17.20
N ALA A 88 -14.38 10.70 -16.14
CA ALA A 88 -13.94 10.51 -14.76
C ALA A 88 -13.49 9.07 -14.48
N GLY A 89 -14.20 8.07 -15.02
CA GLY A 89 -13.88 6.65 -14.83
C GLY A 89 -12.48 6.25 -15.33
N LYS A 90 -11.85 7.05 -16.20
CA LYS A 90 -10.46 6.83 -16.65
C LYS A 90 -9.41 7.22 -15.62
N GLY A 91 -9.80 7.90 -14.54
CA GLY A 91 -8.91 8.28 -13.47
C GLY A 91 -8.44 7.08 -12.64
N ALA A 92 -7.37 7.27 -11.90
CA ALA A 92 -6.78 6.32 -10.97
C ALA A 92 -7.68 6.18 -9.73
N PHE A 93 -8.70 5.32 -9.83
CA PHE A 93 -9.63 5.03 -8.74
C PHE A 93 -8.94 4.65 -7.42
N LYS A 94 -7.76 4.00 -7.52
CA LYS A 94 -6.91 3.61 -6.38
C LYS A 94 -6.48 4.78 -5.48
N VAL A 95 -6.44 6.01 -5.98
CA VAL A 95 -5.91 7.16 -5.22
C VAL A 95 -6.75 7.45 -3.98
N PHE A 96 -8.06 7.21 -4.01
CA PHE A 96 -8.96 7.44 -2.88
C PHE A 96 -8.96 6.33 -1.84
N GLY A 97 -8.14 5.29 -2.01
CA GLY A 97 -8.18 4.09 -1.19
C GLY A 97 -9.31 3.14 -1.57
N GLU A 98 -9.00 1.85 -1.52
CA GLU A 98 -10.00 0.77 -1.66
C GLU A 98 -11.04 0.91 -0.54
N ASN A 99 -12.32 0.90 -0.91
CA ASN A 99 -13.47 0.98 0.02
C ASN A 99 -13.59 2.27 0.86
N SER A 100 -12.96 3.37 0.48
CA SER A 100 -13.26 4.66 1.12
C SER A 100 -14.71 5.09 0.86
N ALA A 101 -15.27 5.91 1.75
CA ALA A 101 -16.62 6.46 1.58
C ALA A 101 -16.77 7.15 0.21
N LYS A 102 -15.72 7.85 -0.25
CA LYS A 102 -15.67 8.49 -1.56
C LYS A 102 -15.73 7.46 -2.70
N SER A 103 -14.89 6.42 -2.66
CA SER A 103 -14.86 5.35 -3.66
C SER A 103 -16.21 4.62 -3.75
N MET A 104 -16.83 4.32 -2.61
CA MET A 104 -18.15 3.68 -2.56
C MET A 104 -19.27 4.56 -3.11
N LYS A 105 -19.27 5.87 -2.77
CA LYS A 105 -20.24 6.85 -3.30
C LYS A 105 -20.09 6.98 -4.82
N LEU A 106 -18.87 7.15 -5.33
CA LEU A 106 -18.60 7.24 -6.76
C LEU A 106 -19.12 6.03 -7.54
N LEU A 107 -18.83 4.83 -7.04
CA LEU A 107 -19.28 3.60 -7.68
C LEU A 107 -20.81 3.48 -7.66
N LYS A 108 -21.44 3.77 -6.51
CA LYS A 108 -22.90 3.75 -6.37
C LYS A 108 -23.57 4.72 -7.33
N ASP A 109 -23.04 5.93 -7.46
CA ASP A 109 -23.57 6.95 -8.36
C ASP A 109 -23.38 6.57 -9.84
N ALA A 110 -22.25 5.94 -10.18
CA ALA A 110 -22.01 5.42 -11.53
C ALA A 110 -22.97 4.27 -11.88
N ILE A 111 -23.15 3.31 -10.97
CA ILE A 111 -24.11 2.20 -11.13
C ILE A 111 -25.53 2.73 -11.32
N LYS A 112 -25.94 3.70 -10.49
CA LYS A 112 -27.26 4.35 -10.58
C LYS A 112 -27.41 5.11 -11.90
N CYS A 113 -26.39 5.86 -12.33
CA CYS A 113 -26.39 6.60 -13.58
C CYS A 113 -26.58 5.69 -14.81
N LEU A 114 -25.93 4.52 -14.79
CA LEU A 114 -25.96 3.57 -15.91
C LEU A 114 -27.14 2.60 -15.85
N GLY A 115 -27.91 2.59 -14.75
CA GLY A 115 -29.01 1.65 -14.55
C GLY A 115 -28.52 0.20 -14.41
N ILE A 116 -27.30 -0.01 -13.91
CA ILE A 116 -26.71 -1.34 -13.74
C ILE A 116 -27.43 -2.04 -12.59
N THR A 117 -27.87 -3.27 -12.82
CA THR A 117 -28.49 -4.14 -11.81
C THR A 117 -27.56 -5.30 -11.47
N ASN A 118 -27.47 -6.29 -12.35
CA ASN A 118 -26.72 -7.53 -12.11
C ASN A 118 -25.59 -7.78 -13.12
N SER A 119 -25.64 -7.15 -14.29
CA SER A 119 -24.65 -7.31 -15.36
C SER A 119 -24.36 -5.97 -16.02
N ILE A 120 -23.18 -5.89 -16.65
CA ILE A 120 -22.72 -4.67 -17.32
C ILE A 120 -22.46 -4.99 -18.79
N SER A 121 -23.05 -4.18 -19.67
CA SER A 121 -22.83 -4.28 -21.10
C SER A 121 -21.43 -3.78 -21.49
N LYS A 122 -20.91 -4.23 -22.64
CA LYS A 122 -19.66 -3.70 -23.21
C LYS A 122 -19.64 -2.17 -23.33
N GLY A 123 -20.78 -1.56 -23.67
CA GLY A 123 -20.91 -0.10 -23.77
C GLY A 123 -20.77 0.60 -22.42
N ASP A 124 -21.34 0.03 -21.36
CA ASP A 124 -21.27 0.58 -20.01
C ASP A 124 -19.90 0.35 -19.36
N LEU A 125 -19.22 -0.77 -19.68
CA LEU A 125 -17.82 -1.00 -19.28
C LEU A 125 -16.89 0.08 -19.82
N ALA A 126 -17.11 0.54 -21.07
CA ALA A 126 -16.34 1.64 -21.64
C ALA A 126 -16.57 2.99 -20.93
N ILE A 127 -17.69 3.14 -20.22
CA ILE A 127 -17.99 4.31 -19.40
C ILE A 127 -17.37 4.17 -18.01
N LEU A 128 -17.54 3.03 -17.35
CA LEU A 128 -16.99 2.78 -16.01
C LEU A 128 -15.46 2.79 -16.00
N ASN A 129 -14.84 2.16 -17.00
CA ASN A 129 -13.39 2.06 -17.12
C ASN A 129 -12.75 1.60 -15.80
N ASN A 130 -11.82 2.34 -15.17
CA ASN A 130 -11.16 1.93 -13.91
C ASN A 130 -12.11 1.81 -12.71
N LEU A 131 -13.34 2.34 -12.77
CA LEU A 131 -14.34 2.14 -11.72
C LEU A 131 -14.75 0.67 -11.56
N VAL A 132 -14.50 -0.18 -12.56
CA VAL A 132 -14.78 -1.62 -12.44
C VAL A 132 -14.00 -2.28 -11.29
N CYS A 133 -12.87 -1.69 -10.87
CA CYS A 133 -12.10 -2.19 -9.73
C CYS A 133 -12.89 -2.23 -8.42
N GLY A 134 -13.96 -1.43 -8.29
CA GLY A 134 -14.82 -1.43 -7.10
C GLY A 134 -16.00 -2.41 -7.16
N LEU A 135 -16.24 -3.08 -8.29
CA LEU A 135 -17.39 -3.98 -8.45
C LEU A 135 -17.21 -5.27 -7.63
N ASN A 136 -18.30 -5.83 -7.11
CA ASN A 136 -18.25 -7.15 -6.49
C ASN A 136 -18.12 -8.28 -7.52
N GLY A 137 -17.76 -9.48 -7.06
CA GLY A 137 -17.56 -10.64 -7.91
C GLY A 137 -18.82 -11.03 -8.69
N ASN A 138 -20.00 -10.99 -8.06
CA ASN A 138 -21.25 -11.34 -8.72
C ASN A 138 -21.55 -10.47 -9.96
N ILE A 139 -21.37 -9.15 -9.89
CA ILE A 139 -21.56 -8.27 -11.05
C ILE A 139 -20.50 -8.57 -12.11
N ILE A 140 -19.23 -8.77 -11.71
CA ILE A 140 -18.14 -9.08 -12.63
C ILE A 140 -18.45 -10.35 -13.43
N GLU A 141 -18.82 -11.43 -12.74
CA GLU A 141 -19.09 -12.75 -13.33
C GLU A 141 -20.21 -12.72 -14.38
N ASN A 142 -21.23 -11.88 -14.17
CA ASN A 142 -22.39 -11.77 -15.06
C ASN A 142 -22.22 -10.69 -16.15
N SER A 143 -21.12 -9.94 -16.14
CA SER A 143 -20.87 -8.84 -17.09
C SER A 143 -20.27 -9.32 -18.41
N ASP A 144 -20.20 -8.42 -19.39
CA ASP A 144 -19.52 -8.70 -20.65
C ASP A 144 -18.05 -9.13 -20.41
N PRO A 145 -17.56 -10.21 -21.06
CA PRO A 145 -16.23 -10.77 -20.79
C PRO A 145 -15.05 -9.79 -21.00
N SER A 146 -15.24 -8.69 -21.74
CA SER A 146 -14.23 -7.65 -21.88
C SER A 146 -13.91 -6.91 -20.57
N ILE A 147 -14.69 -7.11 -19.50
CA ILE A 147 -14.37 -6.60 -18.17
C ILE A 147 -13.01 -7.09 -17.65
N VAL A 148 -12.59 -8.29 -18.06
CA VAL A 148 -11.30 -8.87 -17.65
C VAL A 148 -10.13 -7.99 -18.08
N ASP A 149 -10.22 -7.35 -19.26
CA ASP A 149 -9.19 -6.41 -19.74
C ASP A 149 -9.02 -5.20 -18.83
N LEU A 150 -10.11 -4.70 -18.26
CA LEU A 150 -10.09 -3.56 -17.34
C LEU A 150 -9.61 -3.94 -15.93
N LEU A 151 -9.82 -5.19 -15.51
CA LEU A 151 -9.47 -5.66 -14.16
C LEU A 151 -7.97 -5.95 -13.98
N LYS A 152 -7.18 -6.00 -15.07
CA LYS A 152 -5.73 -6.29 -15.03
C LYS A 152 -4.92 -5.29 -14.22
N THR A 153 -5.42 -4.07 -14.05
CA THR A 153 -4.75 -3.00 -13.30
C THR A 153 -5.33 -2.81 -11.90
N CYS A 154 -6.32 -3.61 -11.52
CA CYS A 154 -6.99 -3.52 -10.23
C CYS A 154 -6.32 -4.42 -9.20
N LYS A 155 -6.28 -3.97 -7.94
CA LYS A 155 -6.00 -4.86 -6.81
C LYS A 155 -7.29 -5.58 -6.42
N LEU A 156 -7.36 -6.87 -6.74
CA LEU A 156 -8.58 -7.64 -6.62
C LEU A 156 -8.78 -8.24 -5.22
N THR A 157 -10.02 -8.25 -4.75
CA THR A 157 -10.46 -9.00 -3.57
C THR A 157 -10.59 -10.50 -3.87
N SER A 158 -10.74 -11.34 -2.84
CA SER A 158 -10.89 -12.80 -3.02
C SER A 158 -12.10 -13.17 -3.88
N ASP A 159 -13.22 -12.47 -3.67
CA ASP A 159 -14.46 -12.64 -4.44
C ASP A 159 -14.24 -12.27 -5.92
N GLN A 160 -13.67 -11.08 -6.18
CA GLN A 160 -13.39 -10.64 -7.55
C GLN A 160 -12.43 -11.59 -8.29
N LYS A 161 -11.38 -12.09 -7.63
CA LYS A 161 -10.45 -13.08 -8.20
C LYS A 161 -11.20 -14.33 -8.66
N SER A 162 -12.08 -14.86 -7.82
CA SER A 162 -12.86 -16.06 -8.11
C SER A 162 -13.74 -15.88 -9.35
N SER A 163 -14.42 -14.73 -9.45
CA SER A 163 -15.26 -14.41 -10.61
C SER A 163 -14.46 -14.20 -11.90
N VAL A 164 -13.30 -13.55 -11.83
CA VAL A 164 -12.39 -13.40 -12.99
C VAL A 164 -11.90 -14.77 -13.48
N ILE A 165 -11.52 -15.67 -12.57
CA ILE A 165 -11.10 -17.04 -12.90
C ILE A 165 -12.21 -17.79 -13.64
N LYS A 166 -13.47 -17.69 -13.18
CA LYS A 166 -14.61 -18.31 -13.86
C LYS A 166 -14.81 -17.75 -15.28
N LEU A 167 -14.72 -16.43 -15.45
CA LEU A 167 -14.82 -15.80 -16.78
C LEU A 167 -13.73 -16.30 -17.72
N LEU A 168 -12.47 -16.33 -17.27
CA LEU A 168 -11.34 -16.83 -18.05
C LEU A 168 -11.54 -18.29 -18.47
N LYS A 169 -12.01 -19.15 -17.55
CA LYS A 169 -12.28 -20.57 -17.82
C LYS A 169 -13.43 -20.82 -18.78
N SER A 170 -14.34 -19.86 -18.95
CA SER A 170 -15.45 -20.00 -19.90
C SER A 170 -15.00 -20.01 -21.37
N GLY A 171 -13.78 -19.56 -21.66
CA GLY A 171 -13.25 -19.42 -23.03
C GLY A 171 -13.85 -18.25 -23.82
N ASN A 172 -14.89 -17.57 -23.30
CA ASN A 172 -15.61 -16.49 -24.00
C ASN A 172 -14.94 -15.12 -23.89
N THR A 173 -13.77 -15.05 -23.27
CA THR A 173 -12.99 -13.81 -23.16
C THR A 173 -12.19 -13.54 -24.44
N THR A 174 -11.62 -12.34 -24.55
CA THR A 174 -10.69 -11.97 -25.63
C THR A 174 -9.41 -12.82 -25.65
N PHE A 175 -9.15 -13.61 -24.60
CA PHE A 175 -7.98 -14.49 -24.49
C PHE A 175 -8.24 -15.91 -25.01
N GLY A 176 -9.50 -16.27 -25.31
CA GLY A 176 -9.87 -17.61 -25.75
C GLY A 176 -9.65 -18.70 -24.71
N ASP A 177 -9.61 -19.95 -25.18
CA ASP A 177 -9.46 -21.13 -24.33
C ASP A 177 -8.07 -21.23 -23.68
N THR A 178 -8.04 -21.61 -22.40
CA THR A 178 -6.80 -21.73 -21.62
C THR A 178 -5.77 -22.70 -22.20
N SER A 179 -6.21 -23.71 -22.95
CA SER A 179 -5.32 -24.70 -23.60
C SER A 179 -4.50 -24.15 -24.76
N GLU A 180 -4.96 -23.05 -25.37
CA GLU A 180 -4.30 -22.37 -26.48
C GLU A 180 -3.46 -21.17 -26.01
N TRP A 181 -3.39 -20.92 -24.70
CA TRP A 181 -2.65 -19.78 -24.18
C TRP A 181 -1.14 -19.95 -24.36
N THR A 182 -0.52 -18.87 -24.84
CA THR A 182 0.92 -18.75 -25.00
C THR A 182 1.51 -17.83 -23.93
N VAL A 183 2.83 -17.74 -23.86
CA VAL A 183 3.51 -16.79 -22.98
C VAL A 183 3.11 -15.34 -23.31
N ILE A 184 2.73 -15.05 -24.56
CA ILE A 184 2.24 -13.73 -24.99
C ILE A 184 0.86 -13.46 -24.37
N THR A 185 -0.03 -14.44 -24.37
CA THR A 185 -1.36 -14.35 -23.73
C THR A 185 -1.22 -14.13 -22.23
N LEU A 186 -0.34 -14.89 -21.56
CA LEU A 186 -0.10 -14.73 -20.13
C LEU A 186 0.48 -13.35 -19.78
N LYS A 187 1.40 -12.82 -20.61
CA LYS A 187 1.91 -11.46 -20.44
C LYS A 187 0.83 -10.41 -20.64
N SER A 188 -0.08 -10.59 -21.61
CA SER A 188 -1.17 -9.64 -21.86
C SER A 188 -2.24 -9.64 -20.76
N LEU A 189 -2.33 -10.72 -19.97
CA LEU A 189 -3.18 -10.83 -18.78
C LEU A 189 -2.68 -10.02 -17.57
N GLY A 190 -1.48 -9.43 -17.64
CA GLY A 190 -0.94 -8.57 -16.58
C GLY A 190 -0.71 -9.34 -15.28
N ILE A 191 -1.24 -8.85 -14.15
CA ILE A 191 -1.07 -9.49 -12.84
C ILE A 191 -2.02 -10.66 -12.59
N LEU A 192 -3.06 -10.84 -13.40
CA LEU A 192 -4.10 -11.85 -13.18
C LEU A 192 -3.55 -13.28 -13.05
N PRO A 193 -2.53 -13.70 -13.82
CA PRO A 193 -1.96 -15.03 -13.66
C PRO A 193 -1.39 -15.33 -12.27
N LEU A 194 -1.03 -14.30 -11.49
CA LEU A 194 -0.57 -14.49 -10.11
C LEU A 194 -1.65 -15.07 -9.19
N TYR A 195 -2.92 -15.03 -9.61
CA TYR A 195 -4.06 -15.55 -8.86
C TYR A 195 -4.54 -16.93 -9.36
N PHE A 196 -3.96 -17.45 -10.43
CA PHE A 196 -4.38 -18.73 -11.00
C PHE A 196 -3.97 -19.90 -10.10
N GLY A 197 -4.91 -20.82 -9.89
CA GLY A 197 -4.66 -22.10 -9.25
C GLY A 197 -4.36 -23.20 -10.28
N ASN A 198 -4.23 -24.42 -9.76
CA ASN A 198 -4.02 -25.62 -10.59
C ASN A 198 -5.13 -25.83 -11.62
N ASP A 199 -6.32 -25.30 -11.38
CA ASP A 199 -7.48 -25.42 -12.27
C ASP A 199 -7.35 -24.61 -13.59
N ILE A 200 -6.44 -23.65 -13.65
CA ILE A 200 -6.02 -22.99 -14.90
C ILE A 200 -4.65 -23.52 -15.34
N TRP A 201 -3.67 -23.59 -14.42
CA TRP A 201 -2.30 -23.96 -14.77
C TRP A 201 -2.18 -25.35 -15.39
N SER A 202 -3.03 -26.30 -15.00
CA SER A 202 -3.03 -27.66 -15.58
C SER A 202 -3.44 -27.71 -17.05
N ASN A 203 -4.18 -26.71 -17.53
CA ASN A 203 -4.62 -26.64 -18.92
C ASN A 203 -3.57 -25.97 -19.83
N ILE A 204 -2.56 -25.30 -19.27
CA ILE A 204 -1.54 -24.58 -20.03
C ILE A 204 -0.31 -25.48 -20.20
N LYS A 205 0.29 -25.47 -21.40
CA LYS A 205 1.52 -26.24 -21.69
C LYS A 205 2.63 -25.91 -20.69
N GLN A 206 3.30 -26.94 -20.17
CA GLN A 206 4.32 -26.80 -19.14
C GLN A 206 5.46 -25.84 -19.54
N ASP A 207 5.94 -25.91 -20.78
CA ASP A 207 6.98 -25.00 -21.27
C ASP A 207 6.53 -23.53 -21.28
N THR A 208 5.27 -23.27 -21.62
CA THR A 208 4.66 -21.93 -21.56
C THR A 208 4.60 -21.43 -20.12
N THR A 209 4.16 -22.30 -19.21
CA THR A 209 4.07 -22.02 -17.77
C THR A 209 5.43 -21.69 -17.18
N ILE A 210 6.46 -22.49 -17.46
CA ILE A 210 7.84 -22.25 -17.01
C ILE A 210 8.39 -20.96 -17.61
N ALA A 211 8.17 -20.70 -18.90
CA ALA A 211 8.62 -19.47 -19.55
C ALA A 211 7.98 -18.21 -18.92
N PHE A 212 6.69 -18.29 -18.58
CA PHE A 212 6.00 -17.20 -17.89
C PHE A 212 6.47 -17.03 -16.45
N LEU A 213 6.73 -18.12 -15.72
CA LEU A 213 7.33 -18.06 -14.38
C LEU A 213 8.65 -17.28 -14.39
N LYS A 214 9.56 -17.60 -15.31
CA LYS A 214 10.82 -16.86 -15.45
C LYS A 214 10.59 -15.38 -15.68
N TYR A 215 9.65 -15.05 -16.56
CA TYR A 215 9.28 -13.66 -16.82
C TYR A 215 8.82 -12.93 -15.55
N VAL A 216 7.95 -13.54 -14.73
CA VAL A 216 7.45 -12.96 -13.47
C VAL A 216 8.58 -12.74 -12.48
N LEU A 217 9.45 -13.73 -12.30
CA LEU A 217 10.52 -13.66 -11.32
C LEU A 217 11.58 -12.60 -11.69
N GLU A 218 11.86 -12.43 -12.99
CA GLU A 218 12.85 -11.48 -13.52
C GLU A 218 12.34 -10.05 -13.73
N ASN A 219 11.13 -9.87 -14.26
CA ASN A 219 10.71 -8.59 -14.85
C ASN A 219 9.57 -7.88 -14.10
N LEU A 220 8.84 -8.59 -13.24
CA LEU A 220 7.68 -8.04 -12.53
C LEU A 220 8.08 -7.47 -11.15
N GLU A 221 9.11 -6.63 -11.12
CA GLU A 221 9.38 -5.73 -9.98
C GLU A 221 8.68 -4.37 -10.13
N ALA A 222 8.22 -4.04 -11.34
CA ALA A 222 7.84 -2.68 -11.73
C ALA A 222 6.44 -2.20 -11.28
N ASP A 223 5.56 -3.09 -10.77
CA ASP A 223 4.16 -2.75 -10.47
C ASP A 223 3.74 -2.95 -9.00
N GLY A 224 4.72 -2.97 -8.08
CA GLY A 224 4.43 -3.13 -6.64
C GLY A 224 4.13 -4.57 -6.21
N ILE A 225 4.52 -5.57 -7.02
CA ILE A 225 4.46 -6.99 -6.67
C ILE A 225 5.53 -7.29 -5.61
N THR A 226 5.08 -7.79 -4.46
CA THR A 226 5.94 -8.08 -3.31
C THR A 226 6.69 -9.40 -3.49
N MET A 227 7.80 -9.56 -2.75
CA MET A 227 8.52 -10.85 -2.65
C MET A 227 7.61 -12.00 -2.21
N GLU A 228 6.67 -11.72 -1.31
CA GLU A 228 5.66 -12.66 -0.85
C GLU A 228 4.75 -13.12 -2.00
N THR A 229 4.25 -12.18 -2.82
CA THR A 229 3.42 -12.51 -3.97
C THR A 229 4.18 -13.39 -4.97
N LYS A 230 5.47 -13.08 -5.21
CA LYS A 230 6.33 -13.93 -6.05
C LYS A 230 6.54 -15.31 -5.44
N ALA A 231 6.67 -15.43 -4.12
CA ALA A 231 6.86 -16.70 -3.43
C ALA A 231 5.61 -17.58 -3.46
N THR A 232 4.44 -17.00 -3.20
CA THR A 232 3.16 -17.68 -3.38
C THR A 232 2.99 -18.13 -4.83
N PHE A 233 3.31 -17.27 -5.80
CA PHE A 233 3.24 -17.65 -7.20
C PHE A 233 4.17 -18.81 -7.55
N LEU A 234 5.44 -18.76 -7.11
CA LEU A 234 6.42 -19.82 -7.30
C LEU A 234 5.93 -21.15 -6.71
N SER A 235 5.26 -21.13 -5.55
CA SER A 235 4.77 -22.34 -4.87
C SER A 235 3.82 -23.19 -5.72
N ASN A 236 3.09 -22.58 -6.66
CA ASN A 236 2.21 -23.32 -7.58
C ASN A 236 2.98 -24.21 -8.58
N PHE A 237 4.28 -23.98 -8.75
CA PHE A 237 5.13 -24.68 -9.70
C PHE A 237 6.14 -25.62 -9.04
N LEU A 238 6.16 -25.67 -7.71
CA LEU A 238 7.04 -26.56 -6.98
C LEU A 238 6.45 -27.97 -6.96
N PRO A 239 7.28 -29.03 -7.06
CA PRO A 239 6.77 -30.39 -7.04
C PRO A 239 6.08 -30.67 -5.70
N SER A 240 4.81 -31.08 -5.74
CA SER A 240 4.09 -31.58 -4.57
C SER A 240 4.61 -32.96 -4.18
N ASN A 241 4.73 -33.23 -2.88
CA ASN A 241 5.04 -34.57 -2.34
C ASN A 241 3.93 -35.64 -2.59
N SER A 242 2.96 -35.37 -3.48
CA SER A 242 1.77 -36.21 -3.71
C SER A 242 2.01 -37.41 -4.64
N THR A 243 3.27 -37.82 -4.84
CA THR A 243 3.61 -39.11 -5.45
C THR A 243 4.44 -39.96 -4.49
N LEU A 244 4.00 -40.06 -3.24
CA LEU A 244 4.14 -41.35 -2.53
C LEU A 244 3.16 -42.31 -3.17
N ALA A 245 3.61 -42.94 -4.25
CA ALA A 245 3.01 -44.13 -4.79
C ALA A 245 2.70 -45.09 -3.63
N THR A 246 1.46 -45.54 -3.58
CA THR A 246 1.06 -46.72 -2.84
C THR A 246 1.99 -47.87 -3.20
N GLY A 247 2.95 -48.17 -2.33
CA GLY A 247 3.81 -49.35 -2.45
C GLY A 247 5.28 -49.04 -2.16
N HIS A 248 5.74 -49.47 -0.99
CA HIS A 248 7.12 -49.80 -0.62
C HIS A 248 8.21 -48.73 -0.88
N GLU A 249 8.77 -48.21 0.23
CA GLU A 249 10.14 -47.68 0.36
C GLU A 249 10.73 -46.81 -0.77
N CYS A 250 10.88 -45.51 -0.49
CA CYS A 250 12.13 -44.81 -0.81
C CYS A 250 12.27 -43.55 0.06
N PHE A 251 12.87 -43.68 1.24
CA PHE A 251 13.69 -42.60 1.77
C PHE A 251 14.92 -42.54 0.85
N SER A 252 14.92 -41.65 -0.15
CA SER A 252 16.16 -41.37 -0.88
C SER A 252 17.19 -40.85 0.13
N THR A 253 18.22 -41.64 0.42
CA THR A 253 19.28 -41.27 1.39
C THR A 253 20.29 -40.27 0.82
N GLY A 254 20.09 -39.79 -0.40
CA GLY A 254 20.97 -38.83 -1.06
C GLY A 254 20.26 -37.96 -2.11
N CYS A 255 21.00 -36.95 -2.58
CA CYS A 255 20.59 -36.04 -3.65
C CYS A 255 20.58 -36.75 -5.01
N THR A 256 19.43 -36.80 -5.68
CA THR A 256 19.24 -37.48 -6.98
C THR A 256 18.99 -36.51 -8.13
N VAL A 257 18.48 -35.31 -7.84
CA VAL A 257 18.24 -34.24 -8.83
C VAL A 257 19.54 -33.55 -9.27
N GLY A 258 20.61 -33.69 -8.48
CA GLY A 258 21.91 -33.06 -8.70
C GLY A 258 22.15 -31.90 -7.74
N LYS A 259 23.40 -31.77 -7.26
CA LYS A 259 23.77 -30.81 -6.21
C LYS A 259 23.40 -29.37 -6.59
N ILE A 260 22.85 -28.64 -5.63
CA ILE A 260 22.57 -27.22 -5.77
C ILE A 260 23.92 -26.50 -5.72
N THR A 261 24.20 -25.71 -6.76
CA THR A 261 25.43 -24.91 -6.87
C THR A 261 25.06 -23.43 -7.02
N ARG A 262 26.07 -22.55 -6.96
CA ARG A 262 25.87 -21.11 -7.25
C ARG A 262 25.18 -20.88 -8.59
N SER A 263 25.54 -21.60 -9.65
CA SER A 263 24.92 -21.43 -10.96
C SER A 263 23.45 -21.84 -10.96
N THR A 264 23.09 -22.88 -10.20
CA THR A 264 21.70 -23.30 -9.98
C THR A 264 20.91 -22.21 -9.23
N ILE A 265 21.47 -21.67 -8.14
CA ILE A 265 20.83 -20.62 -7.33
C ILE A 265 20.59 -19.36 -8.15
N LEU A 266 21.49 -18.98 -9.06
CA LEU A 266 21.33 -17.75 -9.83
C LEU A 266 20.20 -17.80 -10.87
N LYS A 267 19.75 -18.99 -11.30
CA LYS A 267 18.63 -19.14 -12.24
C LYS A 267 17.33 -18.53 -11.70
N SER A 268 16.54 -17.91 -12.57
CA SER A 268 15.31 -17.24 -12.16
C SER A 268 14.26 -18.24 -11.65
N GLU A 269 14.12 -19.39 -12.30
CA GLU A 269 13.19 -20.47 -11.94
C GLU A 269 13.60 -21.31 -10.72
N PHE A 270 14.70 -20.99 -10.03
CA PHE A 270 15.07 -21.71 -8.81
C PHE A 270 13.99 -21.56 -7.72
N PRO A 271 13.50 -22.63 -7.07
CA PRO A 271 14.01 -24.00 -7.04
C PRO A 271 13.11 -25.05 -7.73
N VAL A 272 12.40 -24.73 -8.83
CA VAL A 272 11.35 -25.59 -9.45
C VAL A 272 11.69 -27.07 -9.64
N HIS A 273 12.96 -27.42 -9.83
CA HIS A 273 13.38 -28.82 -10.02
C HIS A 273 13.60 -29.60 -8.72
N TYR A 274 13.58 -28.94 -7.58
CA TYR A 274 13.83 -29.54 -6.27
C TYR A 274 12.53 -29.54 -5.49
N ASP A 275 11.98 -30.73 -5.25
CA ASP A 275 10.98 -30.88 -4.19
C ASP A 275 11.59 -30.56 -2.82
N PHE A 276 10.74 -30.52 -1.79
CA PHE A 276 11.16 -30.17 -0.43
C PHE A 276 12.31 -31.06 0.09
N ASN A 277 12.26 -32.37 -0.15
CA ASN A 277 13.27 -33.31 0.34
C ASN A 277 14.56 -33.20 -0.47
N GLN A 278 14.45 -33.11 -1.80
CA GLN A 278 15.60 -32.96 -2.68
C GLN A 278 16.28 -31.61 -2.46
N PHE A 279 15.55 -30.55 -2.14
CA PHE A 279 16.16 -29.26 -1.80
C PHE A 279 17.06 -29.37 -0.57
N ASP A 280 16.60 -30.05 0.48
CA ASP A 280 17.41 -30.30 1.68
C ASP A 280 18.63 -31.19 1.39
N LEU A 281 18.43 -32.32 0.71
CA LEU A 281 19.52 -33.27 0.42
C LEU A 281 20.56 -32.74 -0.58
N CYS A 282 20.14 -31.87 -1.50
CA CYS A 282 21.00 -31.35 -2.58
C CYS A 282 21.67 -30.01 -2.24
N LEU A 283 21.25 -29.30 -1.19
CA LEU A 283 21.89 -28.07 -0.74
C LEU A 283 22.92 -28.36 0.36
N ASP A 284 24.20 -28.34 -0.01
CA ASP A 284 25.30 -28.48 0.95
C ASP A 284 25.47 -27.20 1.78
N ASN A 285 25.88 -27.36 3.04
CA ASN A 285 25.98 -26.23 3.98
C ASN A 285 27.04 -25.20 3.54
N ASP A 286 28.18 -25.64 3.01
CA ASP A 286 29.21 -24.74 2.46
C ASP A 286 28.68 -23.89 1.29
N VAL A 287 27.86 -24.49 0.41
CA VAL A 287 27.25 -23.77 -0.71
C VAL A 287 26.21 -22.78 -0.20
N LEU A 288 25.42 -23.16 0.80
CA LEU A 288 24.47 -22.29 1.45
C LEU A 288 25.16 -21.06 2.06
N LEU A 289 26.24 -21.24 2.82
CA LEU A 289 26.97 -20.14 3.45
C LEU A 289 27.60 -19.21 2.41
N ALA A 290 28.27 -19.77 1.40
CA ALA A 290 28.90 -19.00 0.33
C ALA A 290 27.90 -18.22 -0.55
N ASN A 291 26.62 -18.55 -0.53
CA ASN A 291 25.59 -17.96 -1.39
C ASN A 291 24.36 -17.45 -0.61
N LEU A 292 24.51 -17.21 0.70
CA LEU A 292 23.40 -16.84 1.60
C LEU A 292 22.61 -15.62 1.10
N ALA A 293 23.30 -14.57 0.67
CA ALA A 293 22.66 -13.36 0.13
C ALA A 293 21.85 -13.65 -1.14
N ALA A 294 22.35 -14.51 -2.03
CA ALA A 294 21.65 -14.86 -3.26
C ALA A 294 20.39 -15.69 -2.97
N LEU A 295 20.47 -16.62 -2.02
CA LEU A 295 19.32 -17.41 -1.55
C LEU A 295 18.26 -16.53 -0.88
N ALA A 296 18.68 -15.62 0.01
CA ALA A 296 17.78 -14.70 0.71
C ALA A 296 17.05 -13.74 -0.24
N ASN A 297 17.63 -13.45 -1.41
CA ASN A 297 17.03 -12.62 -2.45
C ASN A 297 16.03 -13.40 -3.33
N LYS A 298 15.93 -14.73 -3.22
CA LYS A 298 14.95 -15.51 -3.96
C LYS A 298 13.59 -15.48 -3.26
N PRO A 299 12.48 -15.43 -4.02
CA PRO A 299 11.14 -15.49 -3.46
C PRO A 299 10.79 -16.94 -3.12
N LEU A 300 11.54 -17.53 -2.19
CA LEU A 300 11.33 -18.91 -1.76
C LEU A 300 10.10 -18.98 -0.84
N PRO A 301 9.23 -20.00 -0.99
CA PRO A 301 8.16 -20.24 -0.03
C PRO A 301 8.71 -20.55 1.37
N GLU A 302 7.87 -20.35 2.39
CA GLU A 302 8.21 -20.52 3.80
C GLU A 302 8.83 -21.88 4.11
N SER A 303 8.30 -22.96 3.52
CA SER A 303 8.84 -24.32 3.68
C SER A 303 10.32 -24.42 3.27
N TYR A 304 10.72 -23.80 2.16
CA TYR A 304 12.12 -23.80 1.69
C TYR A 304 13.01 -22.90 2.56
N LEU A 305 12.48 -21.76 3.00
CA LEU A 305 13.21 -20.89 3.95
C LEU A 305 13.47 -21.61 5.28
N GLN A 306 12.54 -22.44 5.75
CA GLN A 306 12.70 -23.26 6.95
C GLN A 306 13.81 -24.31 6.81
N ILE A 307 13.99 -24.91 5.63
CA ILE A 307 15.14 -25.80 5.36
C ILE A 307 16.45 -25.02 5.47
N ILE A 308 16.53 -23.86 4.81
CA ILE A 308 17.72 -23.00 4.86
C ILE A 308 18.06 -22.62 6.31
N LYS A 309 17.04 -22.23 7.08
CA LYS A 309 17.18 -21.91 8.51
C LYS A 309 17.67 -23.12 9.32
N THR A 310 17.12 -24.31 9.08
CA THR A 310 17.54 -25.56 9.75
C THR A 310 19.00 -25.89 9.45
N LYS A 311 19.46 -25.71 8.21
CA LYS A 311 20.87 -25.89 7.85
C LYS A 311 21.78 -24.83 8.46
N LEU A 312 21.35 -23.57 8.53
CA LEU A 312 22.09 -22.53 9.24
C LEU A 312 22.25 -22.89 10.73
N ASP A 313 21.22 -23.44 11.37
CA ASP A 313 21.30 -23.84 12.78
C ASP A 313 22.29 -25.01 12.99
N GLN A 314 22.47 -25.89 11.99
CA GLN A 314 23.52 -26.92 12.02
C GLN A 314 24.93 -26.31 11.97
N GLU A 315 25.12 -25.24 11.20
CA GLU A 315 26.39 -24.50 11.11
C GLU A 315 26.64 -23.61 12.33
N TYR A 316 25.58 -23.22 13.04
CA TYR A 316 25.66 -22.42 14.27
C TYR A 316 25.00 -23.13 15.47
N PRO A 317 25.56 -24.25 15.99
CA PRO A 317 24.96 -25.01 17.08
C PRO A 317 24.77 -24.23 18.39
N SER A 318 25.53 -23.15 18.58
CA SER A 318 25.38 -22.22 19.71
C SER A 318 24.11 -21.37 19.63
N GLY A 319 23.35 -21.46 18.53
CA GLY A 319 22.16 -20.66 18.27
C GLY A 319 22.45 -19.19 17.97
N THR A 320 23.71 -18.81 17.76
CA THR A 320 24.12 -17.43 17.47
C THR A 320 24.67 -17.31 16.05
N VAL A 321 23.88 -16.68 15.18
CA VAL A 321 24.31 -16.36 13.81
C VAL A 321 25.27 -15.16 13.86
N PRO A 322 26.46 -15.23 13.22
CA PRO A 322 27.38 -14.11 13.09
C PRO A 322 26.74 -12.88 12.44
N GLU A 323 27.10 -11.67 12.90
CA GLU A 323 26.45 -10.42 12.44
C GLU A 323 26.62 -10.17 10.92
N ASP A 324 27.76 -10.55 10.37
CA ASP A 324 28.06 -10.47 8.95
C ASP A 324 27.22 -11.44 8.09
N HIS A 325 26.67 -12.49 8.69
CA HIS A 325 25.66 -13.34 8.06
C HIS A 325 24.23 -12.87 8.37
N LEU A 326 23.96 -12.34 9.57
CA LEU A 326 22.66 -11.76 9.94
C LEU A 326 22.22 -10.69 8.95
N LYS A 327 23.14 -9.80 8.55
CA LYS A 327 22.87 -8.74 7.55
C LYS A 327 22.49 -9.28 6.16
N LEU A 328 22.70 -10.56 5.88
CA LEU A 328 22.39 -11.22 4.60
C LEU A 328 21.10 -12.04 4.64
N LEU A 329 20.53 -12.31 5.82
CA LEU A 329 19.41 -13.26 5.96
C LEU A 329 18.11 -12.80 5.27
N ARG A 330 17.85 -11.48 5.22
CA ARG A 330 16.62 -10.88 4.65
C ARG A 330 15.34 -11.67 5.00
N SER A 331 14.72 -12.35 4.03
CA SER A 331 13.51 -13.15 4.18
C SER A 331 13.69 -14.37 5.09
N ILE A 332 14.87 -15.00 5.08
CA ILE A 332 15.20 -16.15 5.95
C ILE A 332 15.06 -15.76 7.42
N ALA A 333 15.43 -14.52 7.78
CA ALA A 333 15.36 -14.01 9.15
C ALA A 333 13.95 -14.14 9.76
N ARG A 334 12.90 -14.12 8.93
CA ARG A 334 11.49 -14.23 9.38
C ARG A 334 11.13 -15.59 9.99
N ASN A 335 11.96 -16.61 9.77
CA ASN A 335 11.76 -17.96 10.31
C ASN A 335 12.41 -18.14 11.70
N TYR A 336 13.00 -17.07 12.27
CA TYR A 336 13.55 -17.10 13.61
C TYR A 336 12.52 -16.62 14.63
N SER A 337 12.39 -17.38 15.71
CA SER A 337 11.56 -17.04 16.86
C SER A 337 12.14 -15.88 17.65
N VAL A 338 11.30 -15.23 18.46
CA VAL A 338 11.73 -14.20 19.41
C VAL A 338 12.82 -14.71 20.36
N PHE A 339 12.79 -16.00 20.73
CA PHE A 339 13.80 -16.59 21.61
C PHE A 339 15.17 -16.64 20.94
N GLU A 340 15.23 -17.03 19.66
CA GLU A 340 16.48 -17.10 18.90
C GLU A 340 17.02 -15.70 18.58
N ILE A 341 16.14 -14.77 18.20
CA ILE A 341 16.51 -13.36 17.93
C ILE A 341 17.18 -12.71 19.14
N ARG A 342 16.82 -13.09 20.38
CA ARG A 342 17.46 -12.56 21.60
C ARG A 342 18.95 -12.89 21.69
N ASN A 343 19.41 -13.93 20.99
CA ASN A 343 20.80 -14.34 20.98
C ASN A 343 21.63 -13.60 19.91
N TRP A 344 20.98 -12.90 18.97
CA TRP A 344 21.67 -12.20 17.89
C TRP A 344 22.54 -11.05 18.40
N ASN A 345 23.67 -10.80 17.73
CA ASN A 345 24.49 -9.62 17.97
C ASN A 345 24.24 -8.62 16.85
N ILE A 346 23.40 -7.62 17.14
CA ILE A 346 23.08 -6.53 16.21
C ILE A 346 23.76 -5.29 16.77
N THR A 347 24.96 -4.97 16.28
CA THR A 347 25.77 -3.86 16.81
C THR A 347 25.74 -2.64 15.90
N SER A 348 25.44 -2.84 14.61
CA SER A 348 25.45 -1.78 13.60
C SER A 348 24.05 -1.43 13.07
N VAL A 349 23.89 -0.16 12.68
CA VAL A 349 22.67 0.31 12.01
C VAL A 349 22.48 -0.35 10.64
N ASP A 350 23.56 -0.76 9.97
CA ASP A 350 23.52 -1.46 8.69
C ASP A 350 22.86 -2.84 8.82
N THR A 351 23.21 -3.61 9.85
CA THR A 351 22.54 -4.89 10.15
C THR A 351 21.06 -4.67 10.44
N LEU A 352 20.73 -3.65 11.26
CA LEU A 352 19.34 -3.29 11.54
C LEU A 352 18.58 -2.92 10.25
N ALA A 353 19.20 -2.14 9.36
CA ALA A 353 18.61 -1.72 8.10
C ALA A 353 18.38 -2.88 7.14
N SER A 354 19.31 -3.83 7.07
CA SER A 354 19.12 -5.07 6.30
C SER A 354 17.95 -5.89 6.82
N LEU A 355 17.82 -6.05 8.14
CA LEU A 355 16.74 -6.83 8.74
C LEU A 355 15.37 -6.14 8.62
N MET A 356 15.33 -4.81 8.71
CA MET A 356 14.13 -3.97 8.68
C MET A 356 13.80 -3.40 7.29
N ASN A 357 14.38 -3.97 6.23
CA ASN A 357 14.19 -3.48 4.87
C ASN A 357 12.70 -3.49 4.47
N SER A 358 12.17 -2.35 4.03
CA SER A 358 10.76 -2.19 3.65
C SER A 358 10.35 -2.95 2.39
N LYS A 359 11.32 -3.45 1.61
CA LYS A 359 11.09 -4.33 0.45
C LYS A 359 10.83 -5.78 0.83
N ASP A 360 11.20 -6.17 2.05
CA ASP A 360 11.00 -7.52 2.56
C ASP A 360 9.66 -7.64 3.30
N LEU A 361 9.28 -8.88 3.63
CA LEU A 361 8.08 -9.12 4.42
C LEU A 361 8.15 -8.35 5.74
N LYS A 362 7.07 -7.68 6.11
CA LYS A 362 7.01 -6.93 7.37
C LYS A 362 7.20 -7.89 8.54
N TRP A 363 8.02 -7.50 9.50
CA TRP A 363 8.04 -8.13 10.81
C TRP A 363 6.72 -7.91 11.55
N GLU A 364 6.33 -8.92 12.31
CA GLU A 364 5.40 -8.75 13.43
C GLU A 364 6.03 -7.89 14.53
N ASP A 365 5.18 -7.28 15.36
CA ASP A 365 5.60 -6.28 16.34
C ASP A 365 6.58 -6.82 17.40
N SER A 366 6.38 -8.06 17.87
CA SER A 366 7.20 -8.66 18.93
C SER A 366 8.63 -9.01 18.46
N PRO A 367 8.83 -9.72 17.32
CA PRO A 367 10.14 -9.88 16.70
C PRO A 367 10.82 -8.53 16.38
N ALA A 368 10.10 -7.57 15.77
CA ALA A 368 10.65 -6.28 15.43
C ALA A 368 11.18 -5.53 16.66
N SER A 369 10.37 -5.46 17.73
CA SER A 369 10.74 -4.84 18.99
C SER A 369 11.96 -5.51 19.63
N THR A 370 12.08 -6.85 19.51
CA THR A 370 13.22 -7.60 20.01
C THR A 370 14.50 -7.27 19.25
N ILE A 371 14.46 -7.22 17.91
CA ILE A 371 15.60 -6.83 17.05
C ILE A 371 16.09 -5.42 17.40
N ILE A 372 15.17 -4.45 17.50
CA ILE A 372 15.53 -3.06 17.83
C ILE A 372 16.09 -2.97 19.25
N THR A 373 15.49 -3.66 20.21
CA THR A 373 15.99 -3.70 21.59
C THR A 373 17.40 -4.27 21.67
N LYS A 374 17.72 -5.27 20.85
CA LYS A 374 19.08 -5.82 20.77
C LYS A 374 20.08 -4.80 20.24
N TYR A 375 19.74 -4.09 19.16
CA TYR A 375 20.54 -2.96 18.65
C TYR A 375 20.82 -1.90 19.73
N LEU A 376 19.77 -1.47 20.45
CA LEU A 376 19.91 -0.47 21.51
C LEU A 376 20.77 -0.96 22.69
N LYS A 377 20.68 -2.25 23.05
CA LYS A 377 21.51 -2.84 24.11
C LYS A 377 23.01 -2.84 23.79
N PHE A 378 23.38 -2.91 22.51
CA PHE A 378 24.77 -2.84 22.06
C PHE A 378 25.27 -1.41 21.83
N GLY A 379 24.58 -0.40 22.37
CA GLY A 379 25.00 1.00 22.28
C GLY A 379 24.42 1.76 21.08
N GLY A 380 23.57 1.10 20.28
CA GLY A 380 22.77 1.75 19.25
C GLY A 380 21.89 2.87 19.82
N LYS A 381 21.61 3.89 19.01
CA LYS A 381 20.81 5.07 19.41
C LYS A 381 19.62 5.25 18.49
N LEU A 382 18.52 5.79 19.00
CA LEU A 382 17.38 6.23 18.18
C LEU A 382 17.64 7.62 17.57
N ASP A 383 18.71 7.71 16.78
CA ASP A 383 19.04 8.89 15.98
C ASP A 383 18.22 8.95 14.68
N ALA A 384 18.42 10.00 13.88
CA ALA A 384 17.66 10.22 12.66
C ALA A 384 17.79 9.06 11.65
N VAL A 385 18.98 8.47 11.53
CA VAL A 385 19.22 7.33 10.62
C VAL A 385 18.44 6.12 11.11
N THR A 386 18.53 5.80 12.39
CA THR A 386 17.82 4.66 12.98
C THR A 386 16.31 4.82 12.91
N LEU A 387 15.78 6.01 13.22
CA LEU A 387 14.34 6.31 13.13
C LEU A 387 13.82 6.16 11.70
N LYS A 388 14.61 6.60 10.70
CA LYS A 388 14.28 6.40 9.29
C LYS A 388 14.30 4.93 8.90
N THR A 389 15.26 4.17 9.42
CA THR A 389 15.40 2.73 9.17
C THR A 389 14.21 1.93 9.70
N ILE A 390 13.80 2.16 10.95
CA ILE A 390 12.70 1.40 11.57
C ILE A 390 11.31 1.96 11.19
N GLY A 391 11.24 3.24 10.82
CA GLY A 391 9.99 3.92 10.50
C GLY A 391 9.03 4.05 11.68
N GLY A 392 7.89 4.69 11.42
CA GLY A 392 6.90 4.95 12.48
C GLY A 392 6.21 3.69 13.01
N GLN A 393 6.00 2.67 12.15
CA GLN A 393 5.37 1.40 12.55
C GLN A 393 6.16 0.71 13.67
N TYR A 394 7.46 0.46 13.47
CA TYR A 394 8.29 -0.23 14.47
C TYR A 394 8.74 0.68 15.61
N LEU A 395 8.79 2.00 15.41
CA LEU A 395 8.94 2.94 16.53
C LEU A 395 7.81 2.76 17.57
N CYS A 396 6.58 2.51 17.12
CA CYS A 396 5.43 2.35 18.00
C CYS A 396 5.47 1.06 18.85
N THR A 397 6.28 0.07 18.48
CA THR A 397 6.45 -1.19 19.23
C THR A 397 7.47 -1.09 20.36
N LEU A 398 8.24 0.00 20.41
CA LEU A 398 9.21 0.27 21.47
C LEU A 398 8.54 0.70 22.77
N ASN A 399 9.14 0.38 23.91
CA ASN A 399 8.61 0.80 25.20
C ASN A 399 8.85 2.31 25.44
N GLU A 400 8.20 2.87 26.47
CA GLU A 400 8.30 4.30 26.75
C GLU A 400 9.72 4.73 27.14
N SER A 401 10.47 3.90 27.87
CA SER A 401 11.86 4.25 28.23
C SER A 401 12.78 4.34 27.02
N GLN A 402 12.58 3.51 26.00
CA GLN A 402 13.27 3.60 24.71
C GLN A 402 12.88 4.88 23.97
N ILE A 403 11.59 5.18 23.85
CA ILE A 403 11.10 6.41 23.19
C ILE A 403 11.60 7.66 23.93
N ASN A 404 11.81 7.59 25.25
CA ASN A 404 12.39 8.67 26.04
C ASN A 404 13.82 9.04 25.66
N THR A 405 14.55 8.17 24.95
CA THR A 405 15.91 8.46 24.48
C THR A 405 15.95 9.30 23.20
N ILE A 406 14.82 9.48 22.51
CA ILE A 406 14.73 10.25 21.27
C ILE A 406 14.86 11.74 21.54
N THR A 407 15.64 12.42 20.71
CA THR A 407 15.81 13.88 20.78
C THR A 407 15.00 14.58 19.69
N SER A 408 14.67 15.86 19.91
CA SER A 408 14.05 16.70 18.87
C SER A 408 14.93 16.84 17.63
N ALA A 409 16.26 16.84 17.75
CA ALA A 409 17.17 16.83 16.60
C ALA A 409 17.01 15.56 15.76
N SER A 410 16.89 14.39 16.39
CA SER A 410 16.60 13.13 15.68
C SER A 410 15.29 13.20 14.89
N VAL A 411 14.24 13.80 15.46
CA VAL A 411 12.94 13.98 14.80
C VAL A 411 13.00 14.99 13.66
N ARG A 412 13.84 16.02 13.76
CA ARG A 412 14.06 16.99 12.68
C ARG A 412 14.63 16.33 11.43
N ASP A 413 15.61 15.45 11.61
CA ASP A 413 16.44 14.94 10.50
C ASP A 413 15.98 13.58 9.96
N THR A 414 15.07 12.87 10.65
CA THR A 414 14.56 11.55 10.22
C THR A 414 13.62 11.61 9.00
N GLY A 415 13.10 12.79 8.65
CA GLY A 415 12.00 12.94 7.70
C GLY A 415 10.63 12.67 8.32
N VAL A 416 9.65 12.30 7.50
CA VAL A 416 8.26 12.09 7.96
C VAL A 416 8.10 10.71 8.58
N LEU A 417 7.66 10.65 9.84
CA LEU A 417 7.24 9.41 10.51
C LEU A 417 5.72 9.34 10.62
N VAL A 418 5.16 8.18 10.28
CA VAL A 418 3.73 7.88 10.44
C VAL A 418 3.52 7.09 11.73
N ILE A 419 2.94 7.74 12.75
CA ILE A 419 2.80 7.19 14.10
C ILE A 419 1.36 6.79 14.44
N SER A 420 0.53 6.51 13.43
CA SER A 420 -0.89 6.20 13.60
C SER A 420 -1.14 4.98 14.50
N THR A 421 -0.25 3.99 14.47
CA THR A 421 -0.32 2.75 15.26
C THR A 421 0.18 2.89 16.70
N CYS A 422 0.73 4.05 17.10
CA CYS A 422 1.23 4.26 18.45
C CYS A 422 0.08 4.37 19.47
N LEU A 423 0.35 3.91 20.69
CA LEU A 423 -0.44 4.26 21.86
C LEU A 423 -0.46 5.78 22.05
N GLN A 424 -1.57 6.30 22.60
CA GLN A 424 -1.76 7.74 22.75
C GLN A 424 -0.69 8.41 23.61
N SER A 425 -0.20 7.75 24.67
CA SER A 425 0.90 8.26 25.52
C SER A 425 2.16 8.53 24.69
N LYS A 426 2.50 7.59 23.79
CA LYS A 426 3.64 7.70 22.87
C LYS A 426 3.41 8.79 21.82
N LYS A 427 2.20 8.88 21.25
CA LYS A 427 1.84 9.94 20.30
C LYS A 427 2.06 11.32 20.91
N ASN A 428 1.56 11.55 22.12
CA ASN A 428 1.70 12.83 22.83
C ASN A 428 3.18 13.22 23.00
N LYS A 429 4.02 12.25 23.37
CA LYS A 429 5.46 12.48 23.54
C LYS A 429 6.17 12.79 22.24
N ILE A 430 5.92 12.01 21.19
CA ILE A 430 6.53 12.21 19.87
C ILE A 430 6.08 13.55 19.28
N TYR A 431 4.81 13.93 19.48
CA TYR A 431 4.31 15.25 19.12
C TYR A 431 5.11 16.37 19.80
N LEU A 432 5.33 16.29 21.12
CA LEU A 432 6.12 17.30 21.83
C LEU A 432 7.55 17.41 21.28
N LEU A 433 8.19 16.27 20.98
CA LEU A 433 9.51 16.25 20.36
C LEU A 433 9.49 16.93 18.98
N SER A 434 8.47 16.66 18.17
CA SER A 434 8.27 17.26 16.84
C SER A 434 8.00 18.76 16.91
N LYS A 435 7.14 19.21 17.84
CA LYS A 435 6.88 20.63 18.09
C LYS A 435 8.18 21.40 18.37
N ASN A 436 8.99 20.90 19.29
CA ASN A 436 10.29 21.49 19.62
C ASN A 436 11.27 21.38 18.45
N ALA A 437 11.22 20.28 17.68
CA ALA A 437 12.04 20.06 16.51
C ALA A 437 11.76 21.04 15.36
N PHE A 438 10.60 21.70 15.32
CA PHE A 438 10.24 22.60 14.22
C PHE A 438 9.81 23.99 14.69
N GLU A 439 10.11 24.34 15.95
CA GLU A 439 9.75 25.63 16.55
C GLU A 439 10.28 26.83 15.75
N ASP A 440 11.48 26.71 15.16
CA ASP A 440 12.10 27.72 14.30
C ASP A 440 11.30 28.01 13.02
N LYS A 441 10.36 27.13 12.65
CA LYS A 441 9.48 27.30 11.49
C LYS A 441 8.10 27.85 11.85
N SER A 442 7.81 28.08 13.13
CA SER A 442 6.49 28.51 13.63
C SER A 442 5.94 29.80 13.01
N ASN A 443 6.82 30.67 12.51
CA ASN A 443 6.49 31.90 11.79
C ASN A 443 5.84 31.63 10.42
N ASP A 444 6.29 30.59 9.71
CA ASP A 444 5.64 30.13 8.48
C ASP A 444 4.65 29.02 8.83
N THR A 445 3.40 29.42 9.02
CA THR A 445 2.28 28.52 9.34
C THR A 445 2.19 27.32 8.40
N THR A 446 2.45 27.52 7.10
CA THR A 446 2.27 26.47 6.09
C THR A 446 3.41 25.49 6.12
N VAL A 447 4.65 25.97 6.19
CA VAL A 447 5.82 25.09 6.35
C VAL A 447 5.72 24.34 7.67
N TYR A 448 5.40 25.03 8.76
CA TYR A 448 5.26 24.43 10.09
C TYR A 448 4.21 23.31 10.12
N TYR A 449 2.98 23.60 9.66
CA TYR A 449 1.91 22.60 9.62
C TYR A 449 2.31 21.36 8.79
N ASN A 450 2.93 21.55 7.63
CA ASN A 450 3.36 20.43 6.79
C ASN A 450 4.42 19.53 7.46
N LEU A 451 5.25 20.09 8.33
CA LEU A 451 6.25 19.33 9.11
C LEU A 451 5.63 18.58 10.28
N ILE A 452 4.63 19.17 10.96
CA ILE A 452 4.04 18.57 12.16
C ILE A 452 2.80 17.71 11.92
N ARG A 453 2.17 17.77 10.73
CA ARG A 453 0.83 17.19 10.49
C ARG A 453 0.71 15.71 10.87
N THR A 454 1.73 14.90 10.59
CA THR A 454 1.69 13.45 10.87
C THR A 454 1.81 13.11 12.36
N TYR A 455 2.16 14.10 13.18
CA TYR A 455 2.30 13.99 14.62
C TYR A 455 1.11 14.60 15.38
N LEU A 456 0.18 15.27 14.70
CA LEU A 456 -0.95 15.97 15.33
C LEU A 456 -1.91 15.06 16.09
N SER A 457 -1.89 13.76 15.82
CA SER A 457 -2.60 12.76 16.63
C SER A 457 -2.17 12.75 18.10
N GLY A 458 -1.02 13.34 18.45
CA GLY A 458 -0.57 13.55 19.83
C GLY A 458 -0.70 15.00 20.35
N ALA A 459 -1.32 15.90 19.59
CA ALA A 459 -1.36 17.32 19.97
C ALA A 459 -2.39 17.60 21.09
N PRO A 460 -2.05 18.43 22.08
CA PRO A 460 -3.03 18.91 23.06
C PRO A 460 -3.98 19.94 22.43
N VAL A 461 -5.18 20.08 22.99
CA VAL A 461 -6.19 21.04 22.51
C VAL A 461 -5.66 22.48 22.39
N SER A 462 -4.74 22.91 23.26
CA SER A 462 -4.15 24.26 23.22
C SER A 462 -3.43 24.52 21.90
N ASP A 463 -2.69 23.52 21.40
CA ASP A 463 -1.93 23.64 20.16
C ASP A 463 -2.85 23.50 18.94
N LEU A 464 -3.88 22.66 19.04
CA LEU A 464 -4.91 22.56 18.00
C LEU A 464 -5.67 23.87 17.82
N LYS A 465 -6.05 24.55 18.91
CA LYS A 465 -6.66 25.88 18.88
C LYS A 465 -5.72 26.93 18.30
N ALA A 466 -4.43 26.89 18.63
CA ALA A 466 -3.44 27.78 18.03
C ALA A 466 -3.32 27.60 16.50
N LEU A 467 -3.48 26.36 16.00
CA LEU A 467 -3.53 26.08 14.58
C LEU A 467 -4.86 26.52 13.94
N ALA A 468 -5.98 26.37 14.65
CA ALA A 468 -7.30 26.81 14.20
C ALA A 468 -7.33 28.31 13.85
N VAL A 469 -6.74 29.15 14.71
CA VAL A 469 -6.64 30.60 14.50
C VAL A 469 -5.88 30.94 13.21
N LYS A 470 -4.96 30.08 12.79
CA LYS A 470 -4.11 30.29 11.62
C LYS A 470 -4.72 29.79 10.29
N ASN A 471 -5.94 29.24 10.30
CA ASN A 471 -6.66 28.74 9.13
C ASN A 471 -5.82 27.80 8.23
N ILE A 472 -5.34 26.71 8.83
CA ILE A 472 -4.36 25.81 8.21
C ILE A 472 -4.90 24.95 7.06
N ASN A 473 -6.24 24.91 6.87
CA ASN A 473 -6.91 24.01 5.92
C ASN A 473 -6.50 22.55 6.11
N MET A 474 -6.61 22.08 7.36
CA MET A 474 -6.37 20.70 7.76
C MET A 474 -7.20 19.76 6.88
N ASP A 475 -6.57 18.69 6.40
CA ASP A 475 -7.28 17.62 5.71
C ASP A 475 -8.15 16.80 6.66
N ILE A 476 -9.28 16.30 6.14
CA ILE A 476 -10.24 15.53 6.93
C ILE A 476 -9.61 14.25 7.49
N GLU A 477 -8.68 13.63 6.77
CA GLU A 477 -7.93 12.45 7.26
C GLU A 477 -7.09 12.77 8.51
N THR A 478 -6.36 13.88 8.50
CA THR A 478 -5.62 14.36 9.67
C THR A 478 -6.58 14.66 10.82
N PHE A 479 -7.71 15.31 10.55
CA PHE A 479 -8.73 15.61 11.56
C PHE A 479 -9.30 14.34 12.22
N MET A 480 -9.68 13.34 11.43
CA MET A 480 -10.18 12.04 11.92
C MET A 480 -9.12 11.27 12.74
N SER A 481 -7.83 11.53 12.49
CA SER A 481 -6.71 10.92 13.21
C SER A 481 -6.31 11.62 14.52
N LEU A 482 -6.88 12.78 14.83
CA LEU A 482 -6.57 13.54 16.04
C LEU A 482 -6.92 12.74 17.31
N ASN A 483 -6.36 13.16 18.45
CA ASN A 483 -6.67 12.53 19.73
C ASN A 483 -8.16 12.72 20.07
N PRO A 484 -8.96 11.64 20.18
CA PRO A 484 -10.41 11.74 20.41
C PRO A 484 -10.75 12.58 21.65
N THR A 485 -9.97 12.47 22.72
CA THR A 485 -10.20 13.23 23.96
C THR A 485 -9.91 14.73 23.80
N GLU A 486 -8.98 15.11 22.93
CA GLU A 486 -8.63 16.53 22.70
C GLU A 486 -9.60 17.18 21.70
N ILE A 487 -10.14 16.42 20.74
CA ILE A 487 -11.10 16.92 19.74
C ILE A 487 -12.40 17.36 20.41
N LEU A 488 -12.91 16.62 21.39
CA LEU A 488 -14.15 16.96 22.12
C LEU A 488 -14.07 18.31 22.84
N LYS A 489 -12.87 18.87 23.02
CA LYS A 489 -12.64 20.19 23.64
C LYS A 489 -12.60 21.33 22.61
N LEU A 490 -12.73 21.02 21.32
CA LEU A 490 -12.78 21.98 20.22
C LEU A 490 -14.21 22.43 19.97
N THR A 491 -14.37 23.74 19.82
CA THR A 491 -15.66 24.34 19.44
C THR A 491 -15.89 24.24 17.93
N VAL A 492 -17.14 24.48 17.50
CA VAL A 492 -17.48 24.67 16.08
C VAL A 492 -16.59 25.73 15.41
N HIS A 493 -16.26 26.81 16.10
CA HIS A 493 -15.37 27.84 15.56
C HIS A 493 -13.94 27.32 15.35
N ASP A 494 -13.42 26.52 16.29
CA ASP A 494 -12.09 25.92 16.18
C ASP A 494 -12.04 24.96 14.99
N VAL A 495 -13.02 24.06 14.85
CA VAL A 495 -13.07 23.10 13.73
C VAL A 495 -13.21 23.82 12.38
N LYS A 496 -14.01 24.88 12.31
CA LYS A 496 -14.12 25.74 11.13
C LYS A 496 -12.77 26.37 10.76
N GLY A 497 -12.02 26.87 11.75
CA GLY A 497 -10.67 27.41 11.55
C GLY A 497 -9.66 26.34 11.14
N MET A 498 -9.72 25.14 11.73
CA MET A 498 -8.81 24.05 11.39
C MET A 498 -9.04 23.54 9.97
N LEU A 499 -10.27 23.15 9.63
CA LEU A 499 -10.61 22.57 8.32
C LEU A 499 -10.64 23.60 7.21
N GLY A 500 -11.02 24.86 7.49
CA GLY A 500 -11.09 25.93 6.50
C GLY A 500 -11.93 25.52 5.30
N ARG A 501 -11.33 25.46 4.10
CA ARG A 501 -12.02 25.04 2.86
C ARG A 501 -12.36 23.54 2.81
N ASN A 502 -11.81 22.73 3.71
CA ASN A 502 -12.13 21.31 3.84
C ASN A 502 -13.33 21.06 4.75
N LEU A 503 -13.97 22.11 5.28
CA LEU A 503 -15.13 21.98 6.16
C LEU A 503 -16.28 21.16 5.53
N VAL A 504 -16.48 21.28 4.21
CA VAL A 504 -17.51 20.51 3.49
C VAL A 504 -17.28 18.99 3.59
N ASP A 505 -16.03 18.56 3.77
CA ASP A 505 -15.68 17.15 3.87
C ASP A 505 -16.14 16.55 5.21
N LEU A 506 -16.38 17.39 6.23
CA LEU A 506 -16.89 16.97 7.54
C LEU A 506 -18.27 16.31 7.41
N LYS A 507 -19.14 16.89 6.58
CA LYS A 507 -20.47 16.34 6.27
C LYS A 507 -20.42 15.01 5.54
N GLU A 508 -19.44 14.82 4.66
CA GLU A 508 -19.26 13.55 3.94
C GLU A 508 -18.78 12.42 4.86
N HIS A 509 -18.28 12.73 6.06
CA HIS A 509 -17.71 11.79 7.02
C HIS A 509 -18.47 11.76 8.36
N GLU A 510 -19.76 12.14 8.41
CA GLU A 510 -20.58 12.10 9.63
C GLU A 510 -20.67 10.71 10.28
N THR A 511 -20.46 9.65 9.50
CA THR A 511 -20.46 8.26 9.98
C THR A 511 -19.11 7.81 10.54
N ASP A 512 -18.04 8.59 10.39
CA ASP A 512 -16.76 8.32 11.04
C ASP A 512 -16.90 8.50 12.55
N SER A 513 -16.28 7.62 13.34
CA SER A 513 -16.44 7.64 14.80
C SER A 513 -15.96 8.94 15.42
N THR A 514 -14.82 9.46 14.98
CA THR A 514 -14.22 10.67 15.52
C THR A 514 -15.08 11.90 15.18
N VAL A 515 -15.56 11.97 13.94
CA VAL A 515 -16.44 13.05 13.48
C VAL A 515 -17.79 12.99 14.19
N SER A 516 -18.41 11.81 14.27
CA SER A 516 -19.70 11.60 14.91
C SER A 516 -19.68 11.95 16.39
N GLU A 517 -18.66 11.50 17.13
CA GLU A 517 -18.49 11.84 18.54
C GLU A 517 -18.34 13.35 18.75
N TRP A 518 -17.54 14.01 17.90
CA TRP A 518 -17.42 15.47 17.97
C TRP A 518 -18.74 16.17 17.68
N ILE A 519 -19.45 15.81 16.60
CA ILE A 519 -20.76 16.38 16.24
C ILE A 519 -21.73 16.24 17.41
N ASN A 520 -21.85 15.03 17.98
CA ASN A 520 -22.76 14.75 19.10
C ASN A 520 -22.43 15.52 20.38
N SER A 521 -21.20 16.04 20.51
CA SER A 521 -20.79 16.88 21.64
C SER A 521 -21.15 18.36 21.49
N GLN A 522 -21.60 18.79 20.31
CA GLN A 522 -21.93 20.20 20.02
C GLN A 522 -23.45 20.45 20.10
N SER A 523 -23.84 21.70 20.36
CA SER A 523 -25.24 22.11 20.27
C SER A 523 -25.70 22.21 18.81
N GLN A 524 -26.92 21.80 18.51
CA GLN A 524 -27.49 21.89 17.15
C GLN A 524 -27.40 23.30 16.57
N SER A 525 -27.68 24.34 17.36
CA SER A 525 -27.57 25.74 16.92
C SER A 525 -26.17 26.14 16.45
N ALA A 526 -25.13 25.47 16.94
CA ALA A 526 -23.76 25.68 16.50
C ALA A 526 -23.46 24.86 15.24
N LEU A 527 -23.93 23.61 15.16
CA LEU A 527 -23.78 22.74 13.98
C LEU A 527 -24.51 23.29 12.75
N ASP A 528 -25.66 23.93 12.94
CA ASP A 528 -26.42 24.62 11.89
C ASP A 528 -25.54 25.65 11.15
N THR A 529 -24.56 26.26 11.83
CA THR A 529 -23.61 27.21 11.21
C THR A 529 -22.61 26.56 10.24
N LEU A 530 -22.49 25.23 10.31
CA LEU A 530 -21.71 24.39 9.40
C LEU A 530 -22.59 23.66 8.38
N GLY A 531 -23.92 23.76 8.49
CA GLY A 531 -24.87 23.03 7.65
C GLY A 531 -24.94 21.52 7.94
N ILE A 532 -24.67 21.14 9.20
CA ILE A 532 -24.71 19.77 9.72
C ILE A 532 -25.96 19.59 10.58
#